data_AF-A0A421B1B9-F1
#
_entry.id   AF-A0A421B1B9-F1
#
_cell.length_a   1.000
_cell.length_b   1.000
_cell.length_c   1.000
_cell.angle_alpha   90.00
_cell.angle_beta   90.00
_cell.angle_gamma   90.00
#
_symmetry.space_group_name_H-M   'P 1'
#
loop_
_entity.id
_entity.type
_entity.pdbx_description
1 polymer ?
#
loop_
_entity_poly.entity_id
_entity_poly.type
_entity_poly.pdbx_seq_one_letter_code
_entity_poly.pdbx_strand_id
1 'polypeptide(L)'
;MTPKPKAPRGGGPGNRRPHHGPGGLDAGTSVSKAHTAIETEINAGRPAAAPSTPNPVAGPAGKMRLKGPVDRHHLDKISPNAPAKERNTVILPQVRAAVRADQVEIQAGHARWESGLYTTASGRRYGVESNGTLYPVDGPGFVQLDRAEYKALQAIVKHNGDVDAAMRGVSRDPGIPPRAFEKATEVFRHRGK
;
A
#
# COMPACT_ATOMS: atom_id res chain seq x y z
N MET A 1 -49.48 -28.53 0.38
CA MET A 1 -50.35 -28.99 -0.72
C MET A 1 -50.27 -28.01 -1.87
N THR A 2 -49.66 -28.45 -2.96
CA THR A 2 -49.78 -27.88 -4.32
C THR A 2 -51.22 -28.06 -4.83
N PRO A 3 -51.72 -27.28 -5.82
CA PRO A 3 -51.44 -27.66 -7.21
C PRO A 3 -51.23 -26.52 -8.22
N LYS A 4 -50.44 -26.91 -9.22
CA LYS A 4 -50.25 -26.35 -10.56
C LYS A 4 -51.48 -26.65 -11.45
N PRO A 5 -51.78 -25.84 -12.45
CA PRO A 5 -52.31 -26.33 -13.74
C PRO A 5 -51.36 -25.88 -14.88
N LYS A 6 -50.70 -26.73 -15.67
CA LYS A 6 -51.06 -27.79 -16.65
C LYS A 6 -51.71 -27.26 -17.95
N ALA A 7 -50.94 -27.41 -19.02
CA ALA A 7 -51.16 -27.03 -20.43
C ALA A 7 -52.22 -27.88 -21.17
N PRO A 8 -52.47 -27.57 -22.45
CA PRO A 8 -52.46 -28.57 -23.52
C PRO A 8 -51.54 -28.13 -24.70
N ARG A 9 -50.64 -28.97 -25.25
CA ARG A 9 -50.78 -30.19 -26.08
C ARG A 9 -51.12 -29.93 -27.57
N GLY A 10 -50.26 -30.48 -28.42
CA GLY A 10 -50.48 -30.82 -29.84
C GLY A 10 -49.16 -30.64 -30.61
N GLY A 11 -48.58 -31.58 -31.34
CA GLY A 11 -48.91 -32.93 -31.78
C GLY A 11 -47.94 -33.24 -32.96
N GLY A 12 -47.30 -34.42 -32.99
CA GLY A 12 -46.41 -34.86 -34.09
C GLY A 12 -47.20 -35.28 -35.35
N PRO A 13 -46.73 -36.22 -36.21
CA PRO A 13 -45.40 -36.84 -36.38
C PRO A 13 -44.91 -36.80 -37.86
N GLY A 14 -43.69 -37.25 -38.17
CA GLY A 14 -43.27 -37.38 -39.58
C GLY A 14 -41.88 -37.99 -39.78
N ASN A 15 -41.86 -39.32 -39.93
CA ASN A 15 -40.70 -40.15 -40.24
C ASN A 15 -40.34 -40.05 -41.74
N ARG A 16 -39.05 -39.92 -42.11
CA ARG A 16 -38.49 -40.36 -43.42
C ARG A 16 -36.96 -40.24 -43.45
N ARG A 17 -36.28 -41.39 -43.45
CA ARG A 17 -34.94 -41.60 -44.06
C ARG A 17 -35.10 -41.73 -45.58
N PRO A 18 -34.06 -41.42 -46.38
CA PRO A 18 -33.23 -42.50 -46.92
C PRO A 18 -31.72 -42.19 -47.02
N HIS A 19 -30.97 -43.28 -47.22
CA HIS A 19 -29.52 -43.42 -47.40
C HIS A 19 -29.01 -42.94 -48.77
N HIS A 20 -27.75 -42.43 -48.82
CA HIS A 20 -26.63 -42.80 -49.72
C HIS A 20 -25.53 -41.72 -49.57
N GLY A 21 -24.35 -42.01 -49.01
CA GLY A 21 -23.15 -42.38 -49.77
C GLY A 21 -22.01 -41.36 -49.52
N PRO A 22 -20.72 -41.72 -49.69
CA PRO A 22 -19.63 -41.34 -48.78
C PRO A 22 -18.74 -40.19 -49.27
N GLY A 23 -18.12 -39.42 -48.35
CA GLY A 23 -17.08 -38.45 -48.73
C GLY A 23 -16.41 -37.72 -47.58
N GLY A 24 -15.07 -37.88 -47.47
CA GLY A 24 -14.10 -36.95 -46.88
C GLY A 24 -14.04 -36.92 -45.35
N LEU A 25 -13.17 -37.70 -44.70
CA LEU A 25 -11.76 -37.40 -44.42
C LEU A 25 -11.54 -36.05 -43.68
N ASP A 26 -11.35 -36.17 -42.37
CA ASP A 26 -10.23 -35.56 -41.61
C ASP A 26 -10.12 -34.04 -41.49
N ALA A 27 -11.16 -33.36 -41.02
CA ALA A 27 -11.05 -31.97 -40.55
C ALA A 27 -10.54 -31.82 -39.11
N GLY A 28 -10.46 -32.91 -38.32
CA GLY A 28 -10.07 -32.88 -36.90
C GLY A 28 -8.56 -32.96 -36.65
N THR A 29 -7.78 -33.46 -37.61
CA THR A 29 -6.35 -33.75 -37.40
C THR A 29 -5.44 -32.57 -37.80
N SER A 30 -5.96 -31.61 -38.57
CA SER A 30 -5.16 -30.53 -39.14
C SER A 30 -4.93 -29.37 -38.16
N VAL A 31 -5.89 -29.08 -37.29
CA VAL A 31 -5.75 -27.99 -36.30
C VAL A 31 -4.79 -28.39 -35.16
N SER A 32 -4.84 -29.65 -34.70
CA SER A 32 -3.94 -30.13 -33.66
C SER A 32 -2.49 -30.22 -34.12
N LYS A 33 -2.22 -30.61 -35.39
CA LYS A 33 -0.85 -30.61 -35.93
C LYS A 33 -0.30 -29.20 -36.12
N ALA A 34 -1.13 -28.21 -36.48
CA ALA A 34 -0.70 -26.81 -36.56
C ALA A 34 -0.33 -26.24 -35.18
N HIS A 35 -1.06 -26.60 -34.11
CA HIS A 35 -0.70 -26.19 -32.75
C HIS A 35 0.59 -26.86 -32.25
N THR A 36 0.81 -28.14 -32.53
CA THR A 36 2.04 -28.84 -32.09
C THR A 36 3.28 -28.38 -32.87
N ALA A 37 3.15 -28.01 -34.15
CA ALA A 37 4.28 -27.49 -34.93
C ALA A 37 4.75 -26.11 -34.43
N ILE A 38 3.82 -25.23 -34.03
CA ILE A 38 4.15 -23.92 -33.46
C ILE A 38 4.84 -24.06 -32.10
N GLU A 39 4.38 -24.97 -31.23
CA GLU A 39 5.06 -25.24 -29.95
C GLU A 39 6.47 -25.84 -30.12
N THR A 40 6.69 -26.62 -31.18
CA THR A 40 8.00 -27.25 -31.45
C THR A 40 9.00 -26.25 -32.04
N GLU A 41 8.55 -25.29 -32.87
CA GLU A 41 9.42 -24.26 -33.45
C GLU A 41 9.77 -23.13 -32.47
N ILE A 42 8.88 -22.77 -31.54
CA ILE A 42 9.18 -21.77 -30.48
C ILE A 42 10.27 -22.29 -29.53
N ASN A 43 10.38 -23.62 -29.36
CA ASN A 43 11.30 -24.24 -28.41
C ASN A 43 12.68 -24.59 -29.02
N ALA A 44 12.82 -24.60 -30.35
CA ALA A 44 14.04 -25.07 -31.02
C ALA A 44 15.07 -23.96 -31.36
N GLY A 45 14.75 -22.68 -31.14
CA GLY A 45 15.61 -21.56 -31.57
C GLY A 45 15.73 -20.37 -30.63
N ARG A 46 15.03 -20.37 -29.49
CA ARG A 46 15.19 -19.32 -28.47
C ARG A 46 16.22 -19.82 -27.46
N PRO A 47 17.40 -19.19 -27.27
CA PRO A 47 18.19 -19.49 -26.09
C PRO A 47 17.25 -19.33 -24.91
N ALA A 48 17.10 -20.40 -24.12
CA ALA A 48 16.31 -20.36 -22.90
C ALA A 48 16.73 -19.08 -22.18
N ALA A 49 15.81 -18.12 -22.08
CA ALA A 49 16.08 -16.91 -21.32
C ALA A 49 16.49 -17.42 -19.95
N ALA A 50 17.78 -17.26 -19.63
CA ALA A 50 18.31 -17.63 -18.33
C ALA A 50 17.32 -17.08 -17.30
N PRO A 51 16.98 -17.82 -16.24
CA PRO A 51 16.12 -17.29 -15.19
C PRO A 51 16.71 -15.95 -14.79
N SER A 52 16.07 -14.86 -15.19
CA SER A 52 16.53 -13.53 -14.88
C SER A 52 16.38 -13.44 -13.38
N THR A 53 17.48 -13.64 -12.66
CA THR A 53 17.54 -13.40 -11.23
C THR A 53 16.92 -12.04 -11.02
N PRO A 54 15.79 -11.92 -10.29
CA PRO A 54 15.22 -10.62 -10.03
C PRO A 54 16.33 -9.74 -9.47
N ASN A 55 16.53 -8.57 -10.07
CA ASN A 55 17.56 -7.65 -9.62
C ASN A 55 17.42 -7.49 -8.09
N PRO A 56 18.51 -7.68 -7.33
CA PRO A 56 18.43 -7.66 -5.88
C PRO A 56 17.91 -6.30 -5.42
N VAL A 57 16.85 -6.32 -4.60
CA VAL A 57 16.27 -5.10 -4.02
C VAL A 57 17.33 -4.39 -3.18
N ALA A 58 17.57 -3.11 -3.47
CA ALA A 58 18.61 -2.34 -2.80
C ALA A 58 18.27 -2.07 -1.31
N GLY A 59 19.31 -2.00 -0.47
CA GLY A 59 19.19 -1.65 0.94
C GLY A 59 18.60 -2.77 1.83
N PRO A 60 18.13 -2.42 3.04
CA PRO A 60 17.53 -3.35 4.00
C PRO A 60 16.38 -4.20 3.43
N ALA A 61 15.55 -3.66 2.54
CA ALA A 61 14.40 -4.35 1.95
C ALA A 61 14.77 -5.62 1.17
N GLY A 62 15.97 -5.70 0.60
CA GLY A 62 16.46 -6.92 -0.06
C GLY A 62 16.95 -8.00 0.89
N LYS A 63 17.09 -7.68 2.19
CA LYS A 63 17.62 -8.58 3.22
C LYS A 63 16.58 -8.99 4.25
N MET A 64 15.52 -8.20 4.41
CA MET A 64 14.49 -8.42 5.42
C MET A 64 13.12 -7.92 4.97
N ARG A 65 12.07 -8.46 5.59
CA ARG A 65 10.72 -7.90 5.47
C ARG A 65 10.61 -6.63 6.29
N LEU A 66 10.17 -5.55 5.66
CA LEU A 66 9.97 -4.27 6.32
C LEU A 66 8.63 -4.19 7.01
N LYS A 67 8.61 -3.46 8.13
CA LYS A 67 7.41 -3.08 8.87
C LYS A 67 7.13 -1.59 8.63
N GLY A 68 5.87 -1.21 8.60
CA GLY A 68 5.48 0.19 8.49
C GLY A 68 5.89 1.00 9.73
N PRO A 69 5.76 2.34 9.66
CA PRO A 69 5.96 3.21 10.81
C PRO A 69 5.14 2.80 12.03
N VAL A 70 5.77 2.89 13.19
CA VAL A 70 5.09 2.63 14.47
C VAL A 70 4.06 3.71 14.80
N ASP A 71 3.02 3.32 15.53
CA ASP A 71 1.83 4.12 15.80
C ASP A 71 2.12 5.54 16.30
N ARG A 72 3.16 5.75 17.12
CA ARG A 72 3.51 7.06 17.69
C ARG A 72 3.84 8.16 16.66
N HIS A 73 4.07 7.80 15.39
CA HIS A 73 4.26 8.76 14.32
C HIS A 73 2.93 9.25 13.73
N HIS A 74 1.85 8.50 13.86
CA HIS A 74 0.55 8.89 13.33
C HIS A 74 -0.12 9.91 14.25
N LEU A 75 -0.55 11.05 13.68
CA LEU A 75 -1.16 12.16 14.44
C LEU A 75 -2.27 11.68 15.40
N ASP A 76 -3.17 10.83 14.93
CA ASP A 76 -4.30 10.34 15.74
C ASP A 76 -3.88 9.46 16.92
N LYS A 77 -2.65 8.94 16.90
CA LYS A 77 -2.08 8.00 17.86
C LYS A 77 -0.98 8.64 18.74
N ILE A 78 -0.73 9.94 18.59
CA ILE A 78 0.19 10.64 19.49
C ILE A 78 -0.38 10.61 20.91
N SER A 79 0.44 10.14 21.85
CA SER A 79 0.13 10.13 23.27
C SER A 79 0.69 11.39 23.95
N PRO A 80 -0.03 12.00 24.90
CA PRO A 80 0.49 13.08 25.74
C PRO A 80 1.80 12.76 26.47
N ASN A 81 2.07 11.47 26.71
CA ASN A 81 3.23 11.00 27.48
C ASN A 81 4.33 10.38 26.60
N ALA A 82 4.21 10.48 25.26
CA ALA A 82 5.24 9.95 24.37
C ALA A 82 6.57 10.73 24.55
N PRO A 83 7.74 10.08 24.44
CA PRO A 83 9.01 10.78 24.51
C PRO A 83 9.18 11.78 23.36
N ALA A 84 9.40 13.06 23.69
CA ALA A 84 9.72 14.10 22.73
C ALA A 84 11.21 14.10 22.40
N LYS A 85 11.57 13.81 21.14
CA LYS A 85 12.95 13.86 20.62
C LYS A 85 13.29 15.26 20.12
N GLU A 86 14.56 15.46 19.74
CA GLU A 86 15.01 16.72 19.12
C GLU A 86 14.29 17.02 17.81
N ARG A 87 14.08 15.98 16.99
CA ARG A 87 13.27 16.03 15.77
C ARG A 87 12.25 14.91 15.81
N ASN A 88 10.99 15.25 15.57
CA ASN A 88 9.86 14.33 15.58
C ASN A 88 9.10 14.47 14.26
N THR A 89 8.93 13.37 13.53
CA THR A 89 8.14 13.38 12.30
C THR A 89 6.75 12.82 12.57
N VAL A 90 5.73 13.62 12.27
CA VAL A 90 4.31 13.29 12.37
C VAL A 90 3.76 12.97 10.99
N ILE A 91 3.08 11.83 10.88
CA ILE A 91 2.36 11.38 9.70
C ILE A 91 0.93 11.86 9.81
N LEU A 92 0.52 12.69 8.86
CA LEU A 92 -0.84 13.21 8.81
C LEU A 92 -1.85 12.11 8.41
N PRO A 93 -3.10 12.15 8.90
CA PRO A 93 -4.08 11.08 8.65
C PRO A 93 -4.38 10.85 7.16
N GLN A 94 -4.35 11.93 6.36
CA GLN A 94 -4.71 11.92 4.94
C GLN A 94 -3.77 11.05 4.11
N VAL A 95 -2.52 10.85 4.54
CA VAL A 95 -1.53 10.05 3.81
C VAL A 95 -1.35 8.64 4.34
N ARG A 96 -2.12 8.21 5.35
CA ARG A 96 -1.92 6.89 5.99
C ARG A 96 -2.05 5.71 5.02
N ALA A 97 -2.97 5.78 4.06
CA ALA A 97 -3.08 4.75 3.02
C ALA A 97 -1.88 4.78 2.06
N ALA A 98 -1.41 5.98 1.71
CA ALA A 98 -0.25 6.17 0.85
C ALA A 98 1.05 5.67 1.51
N VAL A 99 1.22 5.84 2.82
CA VAL A 99 2.34 5.28 3.59
C VAL A 99 2.37 3.73 3.54
N ARG A 100 1.21 3.07 3.49
CA ARG A 100 1.16 1.62 3.30
C ARG A 100 1.57 1.23 1.88
N ALA A 101 1.15 2.00 0.88
CA ALA A 101 1.56 1.78 -0.50
C ALA A 101 3.08 1.96 -0.68
N ASP A 102 3.64 2.99 -0.05
CA ASP A 102 5.09 3.23 0.00
C ASP A 102 5.87 2.04 0.57
N GLN A 103 5.39 1.42 1.65
CA GLN A 103 6.03 0.22 2.20
C GLN A 103 6.07 -0.92 1.19
N VAL A 104 4.98 -1.13 0.43
CA VAL A 104 4.91 -2.15 -0.62
C VAL A 104 5.87 -1.81 -1.77
N GLU A 105 5.91 -0.54 -2.19
CA GLU A 105 6.85 -0.03 -3.19
C GLU A 105 8.32 -0.27 -2.80
N ILE A 106 8.67 0.06 -1.56
CA ILE A 106 10.01 -0.18 -1.02
C ILE A 106 10.32 -1.68 -0.99
N GLN A 107 9.38 -2.50 -0.51
CA GLN A 107 9.56 -3.95 -0.41
C GLN A 107 9.71 -4.61 -1.78
N ALA A 108 9.06 -4.07 -2.82
CA ALA A 108 9.17 -4.51 -4.20
C ALA A 108 10.43 -3.98 -4.92
N GLY A 109 11.21 -3.10 -4.28
CA GLY A 109 12.42 -2.52 -4.84
C GLY A 109 12.19 -1.42 -5.88
N HIS A 110 11.03 -0.77 -5.85
CA HIS A 110 10.72 0.34 -6.73
C HIS A 110 11.18 1.70 -6.16
N ALA A 111 11.41 1.78 -4.84
CA ALA A 111 11.93 2.98 -4.20
C ALA A 111 13.45 3.13 -4.40
N ARG A 112 13.92 4.37 -4.52
CA ARG A 112 15.35 4.69 -4.62
C ARG A 112 16.02 4.55 -3.26
N TRP A 113 17.14 3.84 -3.19
CA TRP A 113 17.96 3.72 -1.98
C TRP A 113 19.24 4.55 -2.09
N GLU A 114 19.39 5.55 -1.24
CA GLU A 114 20.57 6.42 -1.21
C GLU A 114 20.84 6.93 0.21
N SER A 115 22.11 7.02 0.61
CA SER A 115 22.51 7.60 1.90
C SER A 115 21.79 7.04 3.13
N GLY A 116 21.44 5.75 3.09
CA GLY A 116 20.72 5.08 4.18
C GLY A 116 19.20 5.31 4.23
N LEU A 117 18.63 5.93 3.19
CA LEU A 117 17.22 6.27 3.11
C LEU A 117 16.56 5.69 1.85
N TYR A 118 15.30 5.30 1.99
CA TYR A 118 14.40 5.07 0.85
C TYR A 118 13.70 6.36 0.48
N THR A 119 13.67 6.68 -0.82
CA THR A 119 12.82 7.72 -1.41
C THR A 119 11.80 7.05 -2.32
N THR A 120 10.51 7.20 -2.02
CA THR A 120 9.43 6.61 -2.83
C THR A 120 9.05 7.52 -3.99
N ALA A 121 8.31 7.00 -4.97
CA ALA A 121 7.79 7.75 -6.11
C ALA A 121 6.91 8.93 -5.68
N SER A 122 6.28 8.83 -4.50
CA SER A 122 5.50 9.92 -3.90
C SER A 122 6.36 11.07 -3.32
N GLY A 123 7.68 10.93 -3.30
CA GLY A 123 8.62 11.88 -2.71
C GLY A 123 8.77 11.79 -1.19
N ARG A 124 8.21 10.76 -0.54
CA ARG A 124 8.40 10.51 0.90
C ARG A 124 9.70 9.76 1.16
N ARG A 125 10.39 10.17 2.22
CA ARG A 125 11.66 9.57 2.66
C ARG A 125 11.51 8.82 3.97
N TYR A 126 12.15 7.66 4.02
CA TYR A 126 12.12 6.75 5.17
C TYR A 126 13.52 6.24 5.49
N GLY A 127 13.84 6.17 6.76
CA GLY A 127 14.94 5.33 7.23
C GLY A 127 14.43 3.98 7.71
N VAL A 128 15.35 3.06 7.98
CA VAL A 128 15.04 1.71 8.48
C VAL A 128 15.77 1.51 9.80
N GLU A 129 15.02 1.18 10.85
CA GLU A 129 15.59 0.72 12.12
C GLU A 129 16.24 -0.67 11.94
N SER A 130 17.14 -1.05 12.84
CA SER A 130 17.84 -2.36 12.79
C SER A 130 16.89 -3.57 12.75
N ASN A 131 15.66 -3.42 13.26
CA ASN A 131 14.63 -4.46 13.27
C ASN A 131 13.70 -4.47 12.05
N GLY A 132 14.01 -3.68 11.01
CA GLY A 132 13.25 -3.57 9.77
C GLY A 132 12.05 -2.61 9.83
N THR A 133 11.88 -1.86 10.91
CA THR A 133 10.79 -0.87 11.02
C THR A 133 11.15 0.40 10.26
N LEU A 134 10.29 0.82 9.34
CA LEU A 134 10.42 2.10 8.66
C LEU A 134 10.14 3.23 9.64
N TYR A 135 10.96 4.28 9.66
CA TYR A 135 10.63 5.53 10.33
C TYR A 135 10.55 6.66 9.30
N PRO A 136 9.53 7.53 9.41
CA PRO A 136 9.36 8.65 8.49
C PRO A 136 10.46 9.69 8.73
N VAL A 137 11.02 10.24 7.65
CA VAL A 137 11.99 11.33 7.71
C VAL A 137 11.29 12.62 7.29
N ASP A 138 10.91 12.73 6.02
CA ASP A 138 10.19 13.88 5.45
C ASP A 138 9.48 13.53 4.14
N GLY A 139 8.81 14.53 3.55
CA GLY A 139 8.06 14.43 2.31
C GLY A 139 6.57 14.70 2.47
N PRO A 140 5.78 14.57 1.40
CA PRO A 140 4.37 14.95 1.40
C PRO A 140 3.54 14.23 2.48
N GLY A 141 2.89 15.02 3.34
CA GLY A 141 2.09 14.54 4.47
C GLY A 141 2.88 14.16 5.72
N PHE A 142 4.20 14.39 5.74
CA PHE A 142 5.04 14.29 6.93
C PHE A 142 5.37 15.69 7.44
N VAL A 143 5.09 15.95 8.71
CA VAL A 143 5.43 17.22 9.36
C VAL A 143 6.52 16.98 10.38
N GLN A 144 7.67 17.62 10.18
CA GLN A 144 8.76 17.62 11.16
C GLN A 144 8.48 18.69 12.22
N LEU A 145 8.54 18.29 13.48
CA LEU A 145 8.42 19.15 14.65
C LEU A 145 9.70 19.08 15.47
N ASP A 146 10.16 20.22 15.96
CA ASP A 146 11.20 20.22 17.00
C ASP A 146 10.65 19.69 18.33
N ARG A 147 11.51 19.63 19.35
CA ARG A 147 11.12 19.13 20.67
C ARG A 147 10.02 19.98 21.32
N ALA A 148 10.11 21.30 21.22
CA ALA A 148 9.16 22.21 21.86
C ALA A 148 7.80 22.15 21.14
N GLU A 149 7.80 22.19 19.81
CA GLU A 149 6.62 22.05 18.95
C GLU A 149 5.91 20.71 19.19
N TYR A 150 6.66 19.62 19.31
CA TYR A 150 6.06 18.30 19.60
C TYR A 150 5.43 18.25 21.00
N LYS A 151 6.09 18.83 22.02
CA LYS A 151 5.50 18.92 23.37
C LYS A 151 4.25 19.81 23.39
N ALA A 152 4.23 20.90 22.63
CA ALA A 152 3.04 21.72 22.44
C ALA A 152 1.90 20.91 21.80
N LEU A 153 2.19 20.12 20.75
CA LEU A 153 1.20 19.21 20.15
C LEU A 153 0.67 18.19 21.17
N GLN A 154 1.52 17.63 22.02
CA GLN A 154 1.09 16.73 23.10
C GLN A 154 0.17 17.41 24.11
N ALA A 155 0.44 18.68 24.45
CA ALA A 155 -0.44 19.46 25.31
C ALA A 155 -1.80 19.69 24.64
N ILE A 156 -1.84 20.07 23.36
CA ILE A 156 -3.09 20.22 22.61
C ILE A 156 -3.87 18.91 22.57
N VAL A 157 -3.19 17.78 22.32
CA VAL A 157 -3.79 16.43 22.37
C VAL A 157 -4.37 16.12 23.75
N LYS A 158 -3.64 16.42 24.83
CA LYS A 158 -4.08 16.20 26.21
C LYS A 158 -5.34 17.00 26.57
N HIS A 159 -5.45 18.21 26.03
CA HIS A 159 -6.56 19.12 26.26
C HIS A 159 -7.62 19.06 25.14
N ASN A 160 -7.67 17.96 24.38
CA ASN A 160 -8.68 17.70 23.36
C ASN A 160 -8.84 18.84 22.32
N GLY A 161 -7.75 19.52 21.98
CA GLY A 161 -7.77 20.62 21.01
C GLY A 161 -8.00 22.02 21.60
N ASP A 162 -8.26 22.15 22.91
CA ASP A 162 -8.33 23.45 23.56
C ASP A 162 -6.92 24.03 23.71
N VAL A 163 -6.55 24.91 22.77
CA VAL A 163 -5.22 25.53 22.70
C VAL A 163 -4.96 26.42 23.91
N ASP A 164 -5.95 27.17 24.38
CA ASP A 164 -5.79 28.06 25.53
C ASP A 164 -5.59 27.26 26.83
N ALA A 165 -6.36 26.19 27.01
CA ALA A 165 -6.15 25.28 28.14
C ALA A 165 -4.79 24.57 28.07
N ALA A 166 -4.36 24.17 26.86
CA ALA A 166 -3.05 23.57 26.66
C ALA A 166 -1.91 24.54 27.02
N MET A 167 -1.97 25.80 26.56
CA MET A 167 -1.00 26.84 26.90
C MET A 167 -0.96 27.12 28.41
N ARG A 168 -2.12 27.25 29.07
CA ARG A 168 -2.18 27.41 30.54
C ARG A 168 -1.56 26.21 31.26
N GLY A 169 -1.84 25.00 30.76
CA GLY A 169 -1.37 23.74 31.34
C GLY A 169 0.15 23.56 31.31
N VAL A 170 0.84 24.20 30.37
CA VAL A 170 2.31 24.14 30.24
C VAL A 170 3.01 25.46 30.58
N SER A 171 2.30 26.47 31.09
CA SER A 171 2.82 27.81 31.37
C SER A 171 4.06 27.87 32.26
N ARG A 172 4.31 26.82 33.08
CA ARG A 172 5.48 26.70 33.96
C ARG A 172 6.65 25.92 33.35
N ASP A 173 6.49 25.38 32.13
CA ASP A 173 7.54 24.63 31.42
C ASP A 173 8.29 25.57 30.46
N PRO A 174 9.52 26.01 30.79
CA PRO A 174 10.28 26.92 29.93
C PRO A 174 10.68 26.27 28.60
N GLY A 175 10.61 24.94 28.48
CA GLY A 175 10.87 24.20 27.25
C GLY A 175 9.71 24.20 26.26
N ILE A 176 8.58 24.84 26.57
CA ILE A 176 7.41 24.95 25.68
C ILE A 176 7.00 26.43 25.58
N PRO A 177 7.73 27.25 24.81
CA PRO A 177 7.39 28.67 24.63
C PRO A 177 6.09 28.82 23.82
N PRO A 178 5.36 29.94 23.93
CA PRO A 178 4.12 30.18 23.19
C PRO A 178 4.22 29.96 21.67
N ARG A 179 5.33 30.36 21.06
CA ARG A 179 5.61 30.14 19.62
C ARG A 179 5.56 28.67 19.19
N ALA A 180 5.82 27.73 20.10
CA ALA A 180 5.76 26.29 19.80
C ALA A 180 4.33 25.83 19.45
N PHE A 181 3.30 26.58 19.87
CA PHE A 181 1.91 26.28 19.59
C PHE A 181 1.48 26.64 18.17
N GLU A 182 2.21 27.49 17.44
CA GLU A 182 1.83 27.94 16.10
C GLU A 182 1.70 26.76 15.14
N LYS A 183 2.81 26.04 14.95
CA LYS A 183 2.88 24.88 14.07
C LYS A 183 2.17 23.66 14.66
N ALA A 184 2.22 23.48 15.99
CA ALA A 184 1.52 22.40 16.66
C ALA A 184 0.00 22.47 16.45
N THR A 185 -0.57 23.67 16.51
CA THR A 185 -2.01 23.90 16.25
C THR A 185 -2.34 23.62 14.79
N GLU A 186 -1.49 24.04 13.85
CA GLU A 186 -1.66 23.73 12.43
C GLU A 186 -1.69 22.21 12.20
N VAL A 187 -0.72 21.48 12.75
CA VAL A 187 -0.69 20.01 12.66
C VAL A 187 -1.95 19.40 13.28
N PHE A 188 -2.38 19.88 14.45
CA PHE A 188 -3.54 19.33 15.13
C PHE A 188 -4.85 19.49 14.33
N ARG A 189 -4.98 20.54 13.51
CA ARG A 189 -6.16 20.72 12.62
C ARG A 189 -6.35 19.58 11.62
N HIS A 190 -5.28 18.84 11.30
CA HIS A 190 -5.36 17.67 10.42
C HIS A 190 -5.88 16.41 11.12
N ARG A 191 -6.02 16.44 12.45
CA ARG A 191 -6.56 15.31 13.21
C ARG A 191 -8.02 15.10 12.82
N GLY A 192 -8.39 13.86 12.53
CA GLY A 192 -9.80 13.54 12.28
C GLY A 192 -10.66 13.86 13.50
N LYS A 193 -11.89 14.35 13.27
CA LYS A 193 -12.92 14.37 14.32
C LYS A 193 -13.36 12.95 14.65
#